data_AF-A0A7S4K1Q5-F1
#
_entry.id   AF-A0A7S4K1Q5-F1
#
_cell.length_a   1.000
_cell.length_b   1.000
_cell.length_c   1.000
_cell.angle_alpha   90.00
_cell.angle_beta   90.00
_cell.angle_gamma   90.00
#
_symmetry.space_group_name_H-M   'P 1'
#
loop_
_entity.id
_entity.type
_entity.pdbx_description
1 polymer ?
#
loop_
_entity_poly.entity_id
_entity_poly.type
_entity_poly.pdbx_seq_one_letter_code
_entity_poly.pdbx_strand_id
1 'polypeptide(L)'
;GSHDAGWGAQAVGGTGAGGRAFERAEFTPAVAGLDSSPFRRGNFDLLYNLCTQAAIHRLLREDRMEGRDTDRYHTWLREFYSDRACEYFDGDQPYGRADDFLDGMCHMAPSLEMVERILRKRGQVVREWKEMMRSVGEEHNVSIRKVLLSKQAERRSPVDAAPVTTARGQGSQELGAFE
;
A
#
# COMPACT_ATOMS: atom_id res chain seq x y z
N GLY A 1 55.78 39.90 -3.25
CA GLY A 1 55.70 38.90 -2.18
C GLY A 1 54.83 39.44 -1.08
N SER A 2 54.02 38.56 -0.48
CA SER A 2 53.09 38.77 0.63
C SER A 2 51.83 39.60 0.36
N HIS A 3 50.75 38.87 0.04
CA HIS A 3 49.39 39.27 0.37
C HIS A 3 49.14 38.89 1.84
N ASP A 4 48.78 39.89 2.64
CA ASP A 4 48.36 39.74 4.03
C ASP A 4 46.90 39.27 4.07
N ALA A 5 46.67 38.18 4.79
CA ALA A 5 45.36 37.63 5.09
C ALA A 5 44.90 38.18 6.45
N GLY A 6 43.72 38.78 6.50
CA GLY A 6 43.18 39.30 7.75
C GLY A 6 41.79 39.90 7.62
N TRP A 7 40.80 39.10 7.21
CA TRP A 7 39.40 39.49 7.39
C TRP A 7 38.94 39.05 8.77
N GLY A 8 38.89 40.03 9.66
CA GLY A 8 38.41 39.90 11.03
C GLY A 8 36.94 39.56 11.10
N ALA A 9 36.64 38.69 12.06
CA ALA A 9 35.30 38.37 12.50
C ALA A 9 34.64 39.58 13.18
N GLN A 10 33.47 39.99 12.70
CA GLN A 10 32.50 40.78 13.47
C GLN A 10 31.07 40.52 12.98
N ALA A 11 30.30 39.82 13.79
CA ALA A 11 28.84 39.86 13.83
C ALA A 11 28.46 39.52 15.28
N VAL A 12 28.27 40.53 16.14
CA VAL A 12 26.98 41.16 16.45
C VAL A 12 25.96 40.13 16.93
N GLY A 13 25.75 40.12 18.25
CA GLY A 13 24.69 39.40 18.91
C GLY A 13 23.32 39.89 18.46
N GLY A 14 22.48 38.94 18.04
CA GLY A 14 21.06 39.11 17.84
C GLY A 14 20.32 38.07 18.65
N THR A 15 19.83 38.49 19.81
CA THR A 15 18.79 37.81 20.60
C THR A 15 17.59 37.49 19.72
N GLY A 16 17.26 36.21 19.55
CA GLY A 16 16.16 35.79 18.70
C GLY A 16 15.81 34.30 18.82
N ALA A 17 15.86 33.70 20.01
CA ALA A 17 15.27 32.38 20.26
C ALA A 17 13.79 32.52 20.62
N GLY A 18 13.02 33.17 19.75
CA GLY A 18 11.57 32.99 19.69
C GLY A 18 11.32 31.73 18.89
N GLY A 19 11.23 30.59 19.58
CA GLY A 19 10.82 29.33 18.99
C GLY A 19 9.43 29.49 18.38
N ARG A 20 9.37 29.79 17.08
CA ARG A 20 8.20 29.43 16.28
C ARG A 20 8.34 27.95 16.01
N ALA A 21 7.85 27.17 16.97
CA ALA A 21 7.21 25.91 16.64
C ALA A 21 6.24 26.26 15.51
N PHE A 22 6.62 25.94 14.28
CA PHE A 22 5.67 25.86 13.19
C PHE A 22 4.82 24.66 13.60
N GLU A 23 3.76 24.93 14.36
CA GLU A 23 2.69 23.99 14.63
C GLU A 23 2.26 23.48 13.28
N ARG A 24 2.77 22.29 12.95
CA ARG A 24 2.26 21.42 11.91
C ARG A 24 0.79 21.30 12.28
N ALA A 25 -0.06 22.03 11.56
CA ALA A 25 -1.50 21.93 11.73
C ALA A 25 -1.85 20.49 11.36
N GLU A 26 -1.84 19.62 12.37
CA GLU A 26 -2.41 18.31 12.30
C GLU A 26 -3.87 18.53 11.94
N PHE A 27 -4.19 18.25 10.68
CA PHE A 27 -5.57 18.17 10.24
C PHE A 27 -6.18 16.90 10.86
N THR A 28 -6.40 16.93 12.17
CA THR A 28 -7.23 15.94 12.87
C THR A 28 -8.66 16.44 12.81
N PRO A 29 -9.56 15.81 12.01
CA PRO A 29 -10.97 15.93 12.30
C PRO A 29 -11.18 15.21 13.63
N ALA A 30 -11.37 15.99 14.69
CA ALA A 30 -11.72 15.50 16.02
C ALA A 30 -13.10 14.84 15.94
N VAL A 31 -13.12 13.54 15.61
CA VAL A 31 -14.21 12.63 15.93
C VAL A 31 -13.65 11.69 17.00
N ALA A 32 -13.72 12.14 18.24
CA ALA A 32 -13.32 11.35 19.40
C ALA A 32 -14.16 10.06 19.44
N GLY A 33 -13.51 8.89 19.35
CA GLY A 33 -14.12 7.61 19.68
C GLY A 33 -13.95 6.43 18.72
N LEU A 34 -13.22 6.58 17.61
CA LEU A 34 -12.92 5.45 16.70
C LEU A 34 -11.43 5.43 16.36
N ASP A 35 -10.58 5.16 17.35
CA ASP A 35 -9.20 4.80 17.07
C ASP A 35 -9.21 3.53 16.22
N SER A 36 -9.06 3.73 14.92
CA SER A 36 -8.98 2.66 13.96
C SER A 36 -7.78 1.80 14.40
N SER A 37 -8.02 0.52 14.68
CA SER A 37 -6.96 -0.41 15.10
C SER A 37 -5.70 -0.23 14.23
N PRO A 38 -4.48 -0.42 14.75
CA PRO A 38 -3.24 -0.20 14.00
C PRO A 38 -3.21 -0.92 12.64
N PHE A 39 -3.91 -2.06 12.51
CA PHE A 39 -4.13 -2.75 11.23
C PHE A 39 -4.95 -1.94 10.21
N ARG A 40 -5.94 -1.18 10.67
CA ARG A 40 -6.69 -0.27 9.80
C ARG A 40 -5.81 0.88 9.33
N ARG A 41 -5.00 1.46 10.23
CA ARG A 41 -4.13 2.60 9.89
C ARG A 41 -3.14 2.26 8.78
N GLY A 42 -2.49 1.08 8.86
CA GLY A 42 -1.57 0.63 7.81
C GLY A 42 -2.23 0.29 6.48
N ASN A 43 -3.42 -0.32 6.50
CA ASN A 43 -4.15 -0.61 5.27
C ASN A 43 -4.60 0.65 4.53
N PHE A 44 -4.97 1.71 5.26
CA PHE A 44 -5.32 2.99 4.64
C PHE A 44 -4.11 3.68 4.02
N ASP A 45 -2.95 3.65 4.69
CA ASP A 45 -1.73 4.25 4.16
C ASP A 45 -1.29 3.64 2.83
N LEU A 46 -1.27 2.30 2.73
CA LEU A 46 -0.98 1.61 1.48
C LEU A 46 -1.94 2.05 0.37
N LEU A 47 -3.23 2.20 0.68
CA LEU A 47 -4.21 2.65 -0.29
C LEU A 47 -3.92 4.08 -0.77
N TYR A 48 -3.51 4.99 0.11
CA TYR A 48 -3.10 6.35 -0.27
C TYR A 48 -1.86 6.36 -1.17
N ASN A 49 -0.86 5.53 -0.85
CA ASN A 49 0.35 5.37 -1.67
C ASN A 49 -0.01 4.87 -3.07
N LEU A 50 -0.78 3.79 -3.16
CA LEU A 50 -1.23 3.20 -4.43
C LEU A 50 -2.09 4.17 -5.25
N CYS A 51 -3.00 4.89 -4.62
CA CYS A 51 -3.83 5.89 -5.32
C CYS A 51 -2.99 7.05 -5.86
N THR A 52 -1.95 7.46 -5.14
CA THR A 52 -1.04 8.53 -5.56
C THR A 52 -0.18 8.09 -6.75
N GLN A 53 0.42 6.89 -6.69
CA GLN A 53 1.15 6.31 -7.82
C GLN A 53 0.24 6.17 -9.06
N ALA A 54 -0.95 5.60 -8.89
CA ALA A 54 -1.91 5.43 -9.97
C ALA A 54 -2.32 6.77 -10.60
N ALA A 55 -2.47 7.82 -9.78
CA ALA A 55 -2.75 9.17 -10.26
C ALA A 55 -1.62 9.72 -11.14
N ILE A 56 -0.36 9.59 -10.70
CA ILE A 56 0.82 10.04 -11.44
C ILE A 56 0.92 9.27 -12.77
N HIS A 57 0.81 7.95 -12.75
CA HIS A 57 0.86 7.13 -13.97
C HIS A 57 -0.25 7.48 -14.98
N ARG A 58 -1.45 7.80 -14.50
CA ARG A 58 -2.56 8.23 -15.38
C ARG A 58 -2.31 9.61 -15.97
N LEU A 59 -1.81 10.57 -15.20
CA LEU A 59 -1.45 11.90 -15.72
C LEU A 59 -0.37 11.80 -16.79
N LEU A 60 0.71 11.05 -16.54
CA LEU A 60 1.77 10.82 -17.51
C LEU A 60 1.23 10.15 -18.80
N ARG A 61 0.27 9.22 -18.67
CA ARG A 61 -0.39 8.60 -19.82
C ARG A 61 -1.28 9.58 -20.58
N GLU A 62 -2.07 10.38 -19.89
CA GLU A 62 -2.96 11.39 -20.49
C GLU A 62 -2.17 12.44 -21.27
N ASP A 63 -1.12 13.01 -20.67
CA ASP A 63 -0.25 13.98 -21.35
C ASP A 63 0.38 13.37 -22.61
N ARG A 64 0.78 12.08 -22.57
CA ARG A 64 1.27 11.38 -23.76
C ARG A 64 0.19 11.21 -24.85
N MET A 65 -1.04 10.88 -24.47
CA MET A 65 -2.16 10.72 -25.43
C MET A 65 -2.57 12.05 -26.08
N GLU A 66 -2.40 13.15 -25.35
CA GLU A 66 -2.71 14.50 -25.83
C GLU A 66 -1.53 15.17 -26.55
N GLY A 67 -0.42 14.46 -26.77
CA GLY A 67 0.76 14.98 -27.47
C GLY A 67 1.56 16.02 -26.66
N ARG A 68 1.39 16.04 -25.34
CA ARG A 68 2.15 16.87 -24.38
C ARG A 68 3.31 16.11 -23.72
N ASP A 69 3.80 15.05 -24.34
CA ASP A 69 4.95 14.27 -23.84
C ASP A 69 6.26 15.08 -23.82
N THR A 70 6.34 16.11 -24.66
CA THR A 70 7.44 17.08 -24.69
C THR A 70 7.23 18.29 -23.79
N ASP A 71 6.07 18.40 -23.11
CA ASP A 71 5.81 19.49 -22.18
C ASP A 71 6.82 19.45 -21.04
N ARG A 72 7.30 20.63 -20.63
CA ARG A 72 8.25 20.79 -19.52
C ARG A 72 7.69 20.14 -18.25
N TYR A 73 6.38 20.28 -18.01
CA TYR A 73 5.70 19.69 -16.87
C TYR A 73 5.68 18.16 -16.91
N HIS A 74 5.44 17.57 -18.09
CA HIS A 74 5.45 16.12 -18.27
C HIS A 74 6.85 15.54 -18.00
N THR A 75 7.86 16.14 -18.64
CA THR A 75 9.26 15.70 -18.51
C THR A 75 9.70 15.78 -17.06
N TRP A 76 9.44 16.91 -16.40
CA TRP A 76 9.77 17.12 -14.99
C TRP A 76 9.06 16.13 -14.06
N LEU A 77 7.74 15.92 -14.22
CA LEU A 77 7.00 14.97 -13.37
C LEU A 77 7.54 13.55 -13.52
N ARG A 78 7.83 13.14 -14.76
CA ARG A 78 8.36 11.80 -15.06
C ARG A 78 9.73 11.59 -14.40
N GLU A 79 10.63 12.56 -14.51
CA GLU A 79 11.96 12.52 -13.90
C GLU A 79 11.85 12.52 -12.36
N PHE A 80 11.13 13.50 -11.81
CA PHE A 80 10.90 13.60 -10.36
C PHE A 80 10.33 12.31 -9.77
N TYR A 81 9.34 11.71 -10.42
CA TYR A 81 8.73 10.46 -9.97
C TYR A 81 9.70 9.30 -10.08
N SER A 82 10.39 9.13 -11.21
CA SER A 82 11.30 7.99 -11.43
C SER A 82 12.47 8.00 -10.46
N ASP A 83 13.03 9.17 -10.17
CA ASP A 83 14.18 9.32 -9.27
C ASP A 83 13.82 9.03 -7.80
N ARG A 84 12.58 9.31 -7.40
CA ARG A 84 12.13 9.21 -6.00
C ARG A 84 11.20 8.04 -5.72
N ALA A 85 10.69 7.34 -6.73
CA ALA A 85 9.69 6.30 -6.54
C ALA A 85 10.12 5.24 -5.51
N CYS A 86 11.38 4.79 -5.61
CA CYS A 86 11.94 3.80 -4.70
C CYS A 86 12.05 4.29 -3.24
N GLU A 87 12.23 5.59 -3.02
CA GLU A 87 12.39 6.18 -1.68
C GLU A 87 11.05 6.35 -0.95
N TYR A 88 9.98 6.63 -1.70
CA TYR A 88 8.67 6.96 -1.12
C TYR A 88 7.64 5.85 -1.21
N PHE A 89 7.75 4.95 -2.19
CA PHE A 89 6.70 3.97 -2.46
C PHE A 89 7.14 2.50 -2.37
N ASP A 90 8.44 2.23 -2.28
CA ASP A 90 8.96 0.86 -2.18
C ASP A 90 9.44 0.52 -0.77
N GLY A 91 9.26 -0.74 -0.38
CA GLY A 91 9.78 -1.30 0.88
C GLY A 91 8.87 -1.11 2.09
N ASP A 92 9.43 -1.40 3.27
CA ASP A 92 8.79 -1.22 4.57
C ASP A 92 8.94 0.25 5.01
N GLN A 93 8.00 1.09 4.58
CA GLN A 93 8.04 2.53 4.79
C GLN A 93 7.14 2.96 5.96
N PRO A 94 7.50 4.05 6.68
CA PRO A 94 6.62 4.63 7.69
C PRO A 94 5.35 5.23 7.05
N TYR A 95 4.29 5.42 7.84
CA TYR A 95 3.05 5.99 7.32
C TYR A 95 3.22 7.43 6.80
N GLY A 96 2.44 7.80 5.80
CA GLY A 96 2.35 9.16 5.25
C GLY A 96 3.30 9.46 4.10
N ARG A 97 3.98 8.46 3.51
CA ARG A 97 4.97 8.71 2.45
C ARG A 97 4.40 9.37 1.20
N ALA A 98 3.16 9.06 0.82
CA ALA A 98 2.53 9.74 -0.29
C ALA A 98 2.44 11.25 -0.06
N ASP A 99 2.15 11.67 1.17
CA ASP A 99 2.05 13.09 1.49
C ASP A 99 3.44 13.71 1.64
N ASP A 100 4.44 13.00 2.18
CA ASP A 100 5.84 13.45 2.17
C ASP A 100 6.37 13.63 0.72
N PHE A 101 5.99 12.73 -0.19
CA PHE A 101 6.35 12.83 -1.61
C PHE A 101 5.75 14.09 -2.25
N LEU A 102 4.48 14.38 -1.96
CA LEU A 102 3.80 15.58 -2.44
C LEU A 102 4.34 16.86 -1.79
N ASP A 103 4.71 16.80 -0.52
CA ASP A 103 5.36 17.92 0.18
C ASP A 103 6.75 18.20 -0.40
N GLY A 104 7.56 17.16 -0.61
CA GLY A 104 8.84 17.27 -1.32
C GLY A 104 8.68 17.84 -2.73
N MET A 105 7.58 17.50 -3.40
CA MET A 105 7.20 18.12 -4.67
C MET A 105 6.96 19.61 -4.48
N CYS A 106 6.11 20.05 -3.55
CA CYS A 106 5.81 21.47 -3.27
C CYS A 106 7.07 22.36 -3.14
N HIS A 107 8.17 21.82 -2.61
CA HIS A 107 9.42 22.56 -2.44
C HIS A 107 10.26 22.72 -3.72
N MET A 108 9.88 22.10 -4.84
CA MET A 108 10.63 22.13 -6.10
C MET A 108 9.82 22.74 -7.24
N ALA A 109 10.20 23.90 -7.80
CA ALA A 109 9.50 24.45 -8.95
C ALA A 109 9.52 23.47 -10.16
N PRO A 110 8.43 23.37 -10.97
CA PRO A 110 7.15 24.09 -10.91
C PRO A 110 6.01 23.27 -10.25
N SER A 111 6.06 23.11 -8.94
CA SER A 111 5.37 22.05 -8.20
C SER A 111 3.89 22.23 -7.90
N LEU A 112 3.43 23.43 -7.55
CA LEU A 112 2.11 23.54 -6.91
C LEU A 112 0.98 23.13 -7.86
N GLU A 113 1.03 23.60 -9.11
CA GLU A 113 0.06 23.21 -10.14
C GLU A 113 0.07 21.70 -10.39
N MET A 114 1.26 21.08 -10.35
CA MET A 114 1.38 19.64 -10.56
C MET A 114 0.82 18.83 -9.37
N VAL A 115 1.11 19.27 -8.14
CA VAL A 115 0.55 18.67 -6.93
C VAL A 115 -0.97 18.74 -6.95
N GLU A 116 -1.54 19.87 -7.32
CA GLU A 116 -2.99 20.01 -7.48
C GLU A 116 -3.56 19.06 -8.55
N ARG A 117 -2.89 18.93 -9.71
CA ARG A 117 -3.28 17.96 -10.75
C ARG A 117 -3.25 16.53 -10.22
N ILE A 118 -2.21 16.16 -9.48
CA ILE A 118 -2.07 14.82 -8.87
C ILE A 118 -3.19 14.59 -7.85
N LEU A 119 -3.45 15.54 -6.95
CA LEU A 119 -4.52 15.41 -5.94
C LEU A 119 -5.90 15.26 -6.59
N ARG A 120 -6.18 16.03 -7.65
CA ARG A 120 -7.44 15.91 -8.42
C ARG A 120 -7.56 14.52 -9.05
N LYS A 121 -6.50 14.02 -9.68
CA LYS A 121 -6.47 12.69 -10.30
C LYS A 121 -6.55 11.58 -9.25
N ARG A 122 -5.89 11.72 -8.10
CA ARG A 122 -5.97 10.82 -6.94
C ARG A 122 -7.41 10.66 -6.47
N GLY A 123 -8.14 11.77 -6.35
CA GLY A 123 -9.57 11.74 -6.01
C GLY A 123 -10.43 10.98 -7.04
N GLN A 124 -10.09 11.09 -8.32
CA GLN A 124 -10.75 10.29 -9.38
C GLN A 124 -10.45 8.80 -9.23
N VAL A 125 -9.18 8.42 -9.05
CA VAL A 125 -8.75 7.03 -8.83
C VAL A 125 -9.51 6.40 -7.66
N VAL A 126 -9.58 7.10 -6.52
CA VAL A 126 -10.28 6.61 -5.32
C VAL A 126 -11.74 6.33 -5.60
N ARG A 127 -12.44 7.22 -6.33
CA ARG A 127 -13.85 7.01 -6.69
C ARG A 127 -14.05 5.79 -7.58
N GLU A 128 -13.21 5.64 -8.60
CA GLU A 128 -13.27 4.48 -9.51
C GLU A 128 -12.96 3.18 -8.78
N TRP A 129 -11.94 3.15 -7.93
CA TRP A 129 -11.58 1.97 -7.15
C TRP A 129 -12.65 1.61 -6.14
N LYS A 130 -13.25 2.60 -5.49
CA LYS A 130 -14.40 2.39 -4.60
C LYS A 130 -15.57 1.77 -5.35
N GLU A 131 -15.83 2.21 -6.58
CA GLU A 131 -16.89 1.63 -7.42
C GLU A 131 -16.56 0.20 -7.85
N MET A 132 -15.34 -0.06 -8.33
CA MET A 132 -14.89 -1.42 -8.67
C MET A 132 -14.96 -2.37 -7.47
N MET A 133 -14.56 -1.92 -6.28
CA MET A 133 -14.61 -2.76 -5.08
C MET A 133 -16.04 -3.13 -4.65
N ARG A 134 -17.07 -2.37 -5.08
CA ARG A 134 -18.47 -2.75 -4.81
C ARG A 134 -18.87 -4.02 -5.56
N SER A 135 -18.36 -4.25 -6.77
CA SER A 135 -18.67 -5.46 -7.53
C SER A 135 -17.85 -6.68 -7.11
N VAL A 136 -16.65 -6.48 -6.55
CA VAL A 136 -15.77 -7.59 -6.09
C VAL A 136 -16.44 -8.49 -5.05
N GLY A 137 -17.30 -7.90 -4.19
CA GLY A 137 -18.02 -8.63 -3.15
C GLY A 137 -18.90 -9.77 -3.69
N GLU A 138 -19.44 -9.64 -4.90
CA GLU A 138 -20.36 -10.62 -5.49
C GLU A 138 -19.60 -11.81 -6.08
N GLU A 139 -18.47 -11.58 -6.73
CA GLU A 139 -17.71 -12.63 -7.44
C GLU A 139 -16.79 -13.44 -6.52
N HIS A 140 -16.05 -12.76 -5.64
CA HIS A 140 -14.97 -13.36 -4.86
C HIS A 140 -15.52 -14.26 -3.74
N ASN A 141 -16.61 -13.82 -3.12
CA ASN A 141 -17.26 -14.56 -2.05
C ASN A 141 -17.87 -15.86 -2.53
N VAL A 142 -18.50 -15.86 -3.70
CA VAL A 142 -19.23 -17.03 -4.21
C VAL A 142 -18.25 -18.05 -4.80
N SER A 143 -17.27 -17.61 -5.59
CA SER A 143 -16.31 -18.51 -6.24
C SER A 143 -15.37 -19.19 -5.22
N ILE A 144 -14.76 -18.42 -4.33
CA ILE A 144 -13.81 -18.96 -3.34
C ILE A 144 -14.53 -19.86 -2.34
N ARG A 145 -15.70 -19.46 -1.83
CA ARG A 145 -16.47 -20.33 -0.92
C ARG A 145 -16.90 -21.63 -1.60
N LYS A 146 -17.35 -21.58 -2.86
CA LYS A 146 -17.68 -22.80 -3.61
C LYS A 146 -16.48 -23.73 -3.71
N VAL A 147 -15.31 -23.22 -4.09
CA VAL A 147 -14.08 -24.03 -4.19
C VAL A 147 -13.68 -24.61 -2.83
N LEU A 148 -13.73 -23.82 -1.76
CA LEU A 148 -13.43 -24.29 -0.40
C LEU A 148 -14.41 -25.36 0.07
N LEU A 149 -15.71 -25.17 -0.18
CA LEU A 149 -16.75 -26.14 0.16
C LEU A 149 -16.61 -27.44 -0.64
N SER A 150 -16.32 -27.36 -1.94
CA SER A 150 -16.05 -28.53 -2.77
C SER A 150 -14.86 -29.33 -2.25
N LYS A 151 -13.75 -28.66 -1.89
CA LYS A 151 -12.59 -29.33 -1.29
C LYS A 151 -12.89 -29.94 0.08
N GLN A 152 -13.74 -29.31 0.89
CA GLN A 152 -14.16 -29.88 2.17
C GLN A 152 -15.07 -31.10 1.98
N ALA A 153 -15.96 -31.09 0.99
CA ALA A 153 -16.83 -32.21 0.65
C ALA A 153 -16.02 -33.41 0.14
N GLU A 154 -15.01 -33.17 -0.70
CA GLU A 154 -14.09 -34.20 -1.20
C GLU A 154 -13.27 -34.84 -0.07
N ARG A 155 -12.78 -34.05 0.89
CA ARG A 155 -12.10 -34.55 2.10
C ARG A 155 -12.99 -35.33 3.06
N ARG A 156 -14.31 -35.09 3.02
CA ARG A 156 -15.31 -35.79 3.84
C ARG A 156 -15.95 -36.97 3.11
N SER A 157 -15.67 -37.16 1.82
CA SER A 157 -16.05 -38.37 1.12
C SER A 157 -15.30 -39.54 1.77
N PRO A 158 -15.99 -40.54 2.33
CA PRO A 158 -15.33 -41.65 3.00
C PRO A 158 -14.60 -42.48 1.95
N VAL A 159 -13.28 -42.41 1.97
CA VAL A 159 -12.38 -43.25 1.16
C VAL A 159 -12.41 -44.72 1.62
N ASP A 160 -13.06 -45.05 2.74
CA ASP A 160 -13.10 -46.42 3.27
C ASP A 160 -14.53 -46.94 3.43
N ALA A 161 -15.19 -47.22 2.31
CA ALA A 161 -16.09 -48.38 2.25
C ALA A 161 -15.27 -49.60 1.83
N ALA A 162 -14.24 -49.94 2.62
CA ALA A 162 -13.57 -51.22 2.47
C ALA A 162 -14.57 -52.34 2.80
N PRO A 163 -14.70 -53.39 1.98
CA PRO A 163 -15.59 -54.50 2.27
C PRO A 163 -15.11 -55.20 3.54
N VAL A 164 -15.94 -55.18 4.59
CA VAL A 164 -15.82 -56.06 5.75
C VAL A 164 -15.76 -57.49 5.22
N THR A 165 -14.55 -58.02 5.15
CA THR A 165 -14.31 -59.42 4.82
C THR A 165 -14.56 -60.19 6.10
N THR A 166 -15.79 -60.67 6.27
CA THR A 166 -16.20 -61.58 7.33
C THR A 166 -15.42 -62.88 7.18
N ALA A 167 -14.24 -62.97 7.82
CA ALA A 167 -13.53 -64.22 8.00
C ALA A 167 -14.28 -65.06 9.05
N ARG A 168 -15.17 -65.91 8.55
CA ARG A 168 -15.91 -66.94 9.28
C ARG A 168 -14.92 -67.97 9.85
N GLY A 169 -14.76 -67.97 11.16
CA GLY A 169 -13.97 -68.97 11.88
C GLY A 169 -14.51 -70.37 11.64
N GLN A 170 -13.64 -71.26 11.15
CA GLN A 170 -13.78 -72.70 11.30
C GLN A 170 -12.93 -73.13 12.49
N GLY A 171 -13.60 -73.59 13.55
CA GLY A 171 -12.96 -74.29 14.64
C GLY A 171 -12.54 -75.68 14.18
N SER A 172 -11.26 -76.00 14.36
CA SER A 172 -10.78 -77.38 14.44
C SER A 172 -10.52 -77.70 15.91
N GLN A 173 -11.30 -78.64 16.43
CA GLN A 173 -10.92 -79.45 17.59
C GLN A 173 -9.76 -80.34 17.17
N GLU A 174 -8.67 -80.34 17.92
CA GLU A 174 -7.84 -81.54 18.07
C GLU A 174 -7.60 -81.79 19.56
N LEU A 175 -8.22 -82.88 20.01
CA LEU A 175 -7.93 -83.59 21.25
C LEU A 175 -6.72 -84.48 20.99
N GLY A 176 -5.60 -84.21 21.68
CA GLY A 176 -4.42 -85.07 21.67
C GLY A 176 -3.89 -85.21 23.08
N ALA A 177 -4.34 -86.26 23.76
CA ALA A 177 -3.81 -86.72 25.04
C ALA A 177 -2.37 -87.23 24.87
N PHE A 178 -1.50 -86.90 25.83
CA PHE A 178 -0.22 -87.56 26.04
C PHE A 178 -0.07 -87.86 27.53
N GLU A 179 -0.17 -89.14 27.87
CA GLU A 179 0.69 -89.82 28.85
C GLU A 179 1.74 -90.61 28.07
#